data_AF-A0A4R3JF85-F1
#
_entry.id   AF-A0A4R3JF85-F1
#
_cell.length_a   1.000
_cell.length_b   1.000
_cell.length_c   1.000
_cell.angle_alpha   90.00
_cell.angle_beta   90.00
_cell.angle_gamma   90.00
#
_symmetry.space_group_name_H-M   'P 1'
#
loop_
_entity.id
_entity.type
_entity.pdbx_description
1 polymer ?
#
loop_
_entity_poly.entity_id
_entity_poly.type
_entity_poly.pdbx_seq_one_letter_code
_entity_poly.pdbx_strand_id
1 'polypeptide(L)'
;MSNIGGKAYAMNVVTPSNPKITWINRLLFMASRGLPENLQGLLGLSIIHFARWVIIRPKDWPDLGQGKQTVKNDYMLFCSNFNGTWDQYIDAFSDGIPKGLNLFWYSATKYPQSIPVTTFKNYITYNQVNTDYYYNATPGSAQRDIKSSLRVYDEVRRLAKLHASQSPEDFAKSYRDAMFRIQDALGEPGIGPVASLDTERADINRSAYVKDAQREFDSERTSTS
;
A
#
# COMPACT_ATOMS: atom_id res chain seq x y z
N MET A 1 1.02 11.51 14.42
CA MET A 1 0.29 11.06 13.21
C MET A 1 1.25 10.21 12.39
N SER A 2 0.78 9.08 11.85
CA SER A 2 1.67 8.05 11.30
C SER A 2 1.36 7.78 9.83
N ASN A 3 2.38 7.31 9.11
CA ASN A 3 2.24 6.68 7.80
C ASN A 3 1.50 5.33 7.86
N ILE A 4 0.83 5.00 8.96
CA ILE A 4 0.33 3.66 9.24
C ILE A 4 -1.20 3.69 9.37
N GLY A 5 -1.86 2.79 8.64
CA GLY A 5 -3.29 2.51 8.74
C GLY A 5 -3.51 1.03 9.01
N GLY A 6 -3.49 0.63 10.29
CA GLY A 6 -3.57 -0.76 10.72
C GLY A 6 -2.39 -1.59 10.21
N LYS A 7 -2.63 -2.55 9.31
CA LYS A 7 -1.57 -3.38 8.70
C LYS A 7 -0.85 -2.73 7.51
N ALA A 8 -1.28 -1.56 7.06
CA ALA A 8 -0.75 -0.90 5.87
C ALA A 8 0.15 0.28 6.22
N TYR A 9 1.24 0.46 5.47
CA TYR A 9 2.14 1.61 5.53
C TYR A 9 2.05 2.40 4.21
N ALA A 10 1.99 3.72 4.31
CA ALA A 10 2.05 4.67 3.20
C ALA A 10 3.40 5.38 3.16
N MET A 11 4.15 5.16 2.09
CA MET A 11 5.46 5.78 1.89
C MET A 11 5.39 6.77 0.73
N ASN A 12 5.84 8.00 0.99
CA ASN A 12 6.00 9.04 -0.01
C ASN A 12 7.45 9.53 -0.02
N VAL A 13 8.13 9.42 -1.15
CA VAL A 13 9.53 9.83 -1.31
C VAL A 13 9.60 10.84 -2.44
N VAL A 14 10.18 12.01 -2.16
CA VAL A 14 10.33 13.09 -3.14
C VAL A 14 11.80 13.36 -3.35
N THR A 15 12.33 13.00 -4.52
CA THR A 15 13.75 13.21 -4.85
C THR A 15 13.93 14.24 -5.96
N PRO A 16 14.90 15.16 -5.84
CA PRO A 16 15.24 16.06 -6.94
C PRO A 16 15.92 15.27 -8.07
N SER A 17 15.42 15.42 -9.29
CA SER A 17 15.95 14.81 -10.51
C SER A 17 16.57 15.84 -11.43
N ASN A 18 17.69 15.48 -12.06
CA ASN A 18 18.39 16.34 -13.01
C ASN A 18 17.54 16.52 -14.30
N PRO A 19 17.06 17.74 -14.61
CA PRO A 19 16.16 18.00 -15.74
C PRO A 19 16.73 17.59 -17.11
N LYS A 20 18.06 17.59 -17.25
CA LYS A 20 18.74 17.29 -18.52
C LYS A 20 18.59 15.82 -18.93
N ILE A 21 18.34 14.93 -17.98
CA ILE A 21 18.29 13.48 -18.20
C ILE A 21 16.96 12.85 -17.78
N THR A 22 16.01 13.62 -17.22
CA THR A 22 14.71 13.07 -16.78
C THR A 22 13.87 12.53 -17.92
N TRP A 23 14.13 12.94 -19.16
CA TRP A 23 13.51 12.36 -20.36
C TRP A 23 13.85 10.87 -20.54
N ILE A 24 15.03 10.42 -20.07
CA ILE A 24 15.42 9.01 -20.08
C ILE A 24 14.51 8.23 -19.14
N ASN A 25 14.31 8.71 -17.90
CA ASN A 25 13.36 8.09 -16.96
C ASN A 25 11.94 8.01 -17.55
N ARG A 26 11.49 9.04 -18.27
CA ARG A 26 10.18 9.00 -18.96
C ARG A 26 10.11 7.87 -19.98
N LEU A 27 11.15 7.72 -20.81
CA LEU A 27 11.23 6.64 -21.79
C LEU A 27 11.24 5.26 -21.11
N LEU A 28 12.01 5.11 -20.04
CA LEU A 28 12.09 3.89 -19.24
C LEU A 28 10.72 3.53 -18.63
N PHE A 29 9.99 4.51 -18.10
CA PHE A 29 8.63 4.28 -17.59
C PHE A 29 7.62 3.93 -18.69
N MET A 30 7.75 4.52 -19.89
CA MET A 30 6.90 4.13 -21.02
C MET A 30 7.18 2.69 -21.45
N ALA A 31 8.45 2.31 -21.56
CA ALA A 31 8.86 0.95 -21.90
C ALA A 31 8.45 -0.07 -20.82
N SER A 32 8.62 0.25 -19.53
CA SER A 32 8.26 -0.66 -18.44
C SER A 32 6.77 -0.94 -18.34
N ARG A 33 5.90 0.00 -18.78
CA ARG A 33 4.46 -0.25 -18.90
C ARG A 33 4.13 -1.29 -19.98
N GLY A 34 4.95 -1.42 -21.01
CA GLY A 34 4.79 -2.40 -22.08
C GLY A 34 5.42 -3.77 -21.79
N LEU A 35 6.22 -3.90 -20.73
CA LEU A 35 6.99 -5.11 -20.40
C LEU A 35 6.87 -5.44 -18.89
N PRO A 36 5.71 -5.95 -18.45
CA PRO A 36 5.41 -6.20 -17.04
C PRO A 36 6.29 -7.29 -16.41
N GLU A 37 6.91 -8.15 -17.21
CA GLU A 37 7.78 -9.25 -16.74
C GLU A 37 9.00 -8.74 -15.96
N ASN A 38 9.51 -7.55 -16.30
CA ASN A 38 10.62 -6.90 -15.59
C ASN A 38 10.27 -6.49 -14.14
N LEU A 39 9.00 -6.58 -13.74
CA LEU A 39 8.50 -6.29 -12.40
C LEU A 39 8.10 -7.56 -11.62
N GLN A 40 8.32 -8.77 -12.17
CA GLN A 40 7.89 -10.02 -11.53
C GLN A 40 8.50 -10.26 -10.15
N GLY A 41 9.75 -9.80 -9.91
CA GLY A 41 10.39 -9.89 -8.60
C GLY A 41 9.60 -9.16 -7.49
N LEU A 42 8.91 -8.07 -7.81
CA LEU A 42 8.03 -7.35 -6.88
C LEU A 42 6.71 -8.09 -6.63
N LEU A 43 6.16 -8.73 -7.67
CA LEU A 43 4.90 -9.46 -7.57
C LEU A 43 4.99 -10.67 -6.63
N GLY A 44 6.17 -11.31 -6.58
CA GLY A 44 6.41 -12.49 -5.74
C GLY A 44 6.30 -12.23 -4.23
N LEU A 45 6.52 -11.00 -3.78
CA LEU A 45 6.40 -10.65 -2.36
C LEU A 45 4.94 -10.45 -1.93
N SER A 46 4.03 -10.11 -2.85
CA SER A 46 2.58 -9.89 -2.61
C SER A 46 2.23 -8.97 -1.42
N ILE A 47 3.17 -8.15 -0.93
CA ILE A 47 2.93 -7.20 0.17
C ILE A 47 2.56 -5.80 -0.31
N ILE A 48 2.76 -5.50 -1.60
CA ILE A 48 2.57 -4.19 -2.20
C ILE A 48 1.13 -4.07 -2.71
N HIS A 49 0.41 -3.05 -2.25
CA HIS A 49 -0.95 -2.75 -2.72
C HIS A 49 -0.91 -1.84 -3.93
N PHE A 50 -0.02 -0.86 -3.88
CA PHE A 50 0.08 0.21 -4.85
C PHE A 50 1.51 0.74 -4.85
N ALA A 51 2.05 1.02 -6.03
CA ALA A 51 3.32 1.69 -6.21
C ALA A 51 3.25 2.58 -7.45
N ARG A 52 3.66 3.84 -7.34
CA ARG A 52 3.60 4.79 -8.45
C ARG A 52 4.77 5.77 -8.41
N TRP A 53 5.37 5.94 -9.58
CA TRP A 53 6.36 6.98 -9.85
C TRP A 53 5.74 8.08 -10.69
N VAL A 54 5.99 9.33 -10.30
CA VAL A 54 5.49 10.53 -10.96
C VAL A 54 6.65 11.52 -11.11
N ILE A 55 6.86 12.00 -12.32
CA ILE A 55 7.83 13.07 -12.59
C ILE A 55 7.08 14.40 -12.61
N ILE A 56 7.47 15.33 -11.74
CA ILE A 56 6.91 16.67 -11.61
C ILE A 56 7.95 17.67 -12.13
N ARG A 57 7.65 18.35 -13.23
CA ARG A 57 8.53 19.41 -13.77
C ARG A 57 8.26 20.74 -13.05
N PRO A 58 9.19 21.71 -13.08
CA PRO A 58 8.99 23.04 -12.51
C PRO A 58 7.64 23.69 -12.88
N LYS A 59 7.21 23.52 -14.14
CA LYS A 59 5.94 24.09 -14.63
C LYS A 59 4.67 23.30 -14.25
N ASP A 60 4.82 22.06 -13.79
CA ASP A 60 3.69 21.18 -13.44
C ASP A 60 3.36 21.24 -11.95
N TRP A 61 4.09 22.03 -11.16
CA TRP A 61 3.78 22.27 -9.75
C TRP A 61 2.47 23.05 -9.60
N PRO A 62 1.58 22.65 -8.66
CA PRO A 62 0.33 23.35 -8.44
C PRO A 62 0.57 24.74 -7.83
N ASP A 63 -0.23 25.70 -8.27
CA ASP A 63 -0.39 27.00 -7.61
C ASP A 63 -1.75 27.02 -6.92
N LEU A 64 -1.74 26.92 -5.60
CA LEU A 64 -2.92 26.90 -4.73
C LEU A 64 -3.17 28.28 -4.09
N GLY A 65 -2.61 29.35 -4.67
CA GLY A 65 -2.67 30.72 -4.15
C GLY A 65 -1.39 31.19 -3.48
N GLN A 66 -0.38 30.33 -3.35
CA GLN A 66 0.96 30.67 -2.84
C GLN A 66 1.88 31.25 -3.93
N GLY A 67 1.45 31.25 -5.20
CA GLY A 67 2.25 31.64 -6.35
C GLY A 67 3.05 30.47 -6.95
N LYS A 68 3.45 30.65 -8.21
CA LYS A 68 4.25 29.66 -8.95
C LYS A 68 5.58 29.40 -8.26
N GLN A 69 5.87 28.12 -8.05
CA GLN A 69 7.11 27.68 -7.44
C GLN A 69 8.29 27.88 -8.39
N THR A 70 9.37 28.48 -7.89
CA THR A 70 10.63 28.66 -8.63
C THR A 70 11.62 27.56 -8.26
N VAL A 71 11.45 26.37 -8.85
CA VAL A 71 12.36 25.23 -8.62
C VAL A 71 13.26 24.98 -9.83
N LYS A 72 14.52 24.58 -9.56
CA LYS A 72 15.54 24.35 -10.60
C LYS A 72 15.55 22.92 -11.13
N ASN A 73 15.01 21.97 -10.38
CA ASN A 73 15.03 20.55 -10.71
C ASN A 73 13.64 20.07 -11.13
N ASP A 74 13.61 18.98 -11.90
CA ASP A 74 12.44 18.09 -11.92
C ASP A 74 12.42 17.31 -10.59
N TYR A 75 11.29 16.75 -10.22
CA TYR A 75 11.16 15.95 -9.00
C TYR A 75 10.51 14.61 -9.31
N MET A 76 11.03 13.55 -8.73
CA MET A 76 10.40 12.24 -8.72
C MET A 76 9.63 12.08 -7.41
N LEU A 77 8.31 11.95 -7.50
CA LEU A 77 7.46 11.48 -6.42
C LEU A 77 7.27 9.97 -6.58
N PHE A 78 7.69 9.22 -5.57
CA PHE A 78 7.36 7.82 -5.41
C PHE A 78 6.36 7.64 -4.28
N CYS A 79 5.21 7.06 -4.60
CA CYS A 79 4.18 6.70 -3.62
C CYS A 79 4.06 5.18 -3.57
N SER A 80 4.03 4.59 -2.38
CA SER A 80 3.77 3.17 -2.22
C SER A 80 2.95 2.87 -0.96
N ASN A 81 2.00 1.95 -1.11
CA ASN A 81 1.21 1.40 -0.01
C ASN A 81 1.50 -0.11 0.09
N PHE A 82 1.85 -0.59 1.28
CA PHE A 82 2.25 -1.98 1.46
C PHE A 82 1.94 -2.51 2.87
N ASN A 83 2.03 -3.83 3.06
CA ASN A 83 2.01 -4.47 4.37
C ASN A 83 3.42 -4.79 4.88
N GLY A 84 3.64 -4.66 6.18
CA GLY A 84 4.93 -4.90 6.83
C GLY A 84 5.57 -3.62 7.35
N THR A 85 6.78 -3.75 7.90
CA THR A 85 7.54 -2.59 8.40
C THR A 85 8.25 -1.87 7.26
N TRP A 86 8.62 -0.61 7.50
CA TRP A 86 9.41 0.18 6.56
C TRP A 86 10.73 -0.51 6.19
N ASP A 87 11.43 -1.07 7.19
CA ASP A 87 12.68 -1.79 6.96
C ASP A 87 12.48 -3.04 6.10
N GLN A 88 11.51 -3.89 6.46
CA GLN A 88 11.19 -5.10 5.69
C GLN A 88 10.89 -4.78 4.23
N TYR A 89 10.16 -3.69 4.00
CA TYR A 89 9.83 -3.25 2.66
C TYR A 89 11.06 -2.77 1.88
N ILE A 90 11.88 -1.88 2.45
CA ILE A 90 13.07 -1.37 1.75
C ILE A 90 14.09 -2.48 1.50
N ASP A 91 14.28 -3.39 2.45
CA ASP A 91 15.15 -4.56 2.29
C ASP A 91 14.65 -5.45 1.14
N ALA A 92 13.35 -5.78 1.13
CA ALA A 92 12.76 -6.60 0.09
C ALA A 92 12.84 -5.95 -1.31
N PHE A 93 12.77 -4.61 -1.39
CA PHE A 93 12.97 -3.85 -2.63
C PHE A 93 14.42 -3.85 -3.10
N SER A 94 15.36 -3.63 -2.17
CA SER A 94 16.80 -3.66 -2.45
C SER A 94 17.25 -5.03 -2.96
N ASP A 95 16.75 -6.10 -2.35
CA ASP A 95 17.14 -7.47 -2.69
C ASP A 95 16.39 -8.00 -3.92
N GLY A 96 15.09 -7.70 -4.03
CA GLY A 96 14.23 -8.27 -5.05
C GLY A 96 14.39 -7.64 -6.44
N ILE A 97 14.64 -6.33 -6.52
CA ILE A 97 14.71 -5.59 -7.80
C ILE A 97 15.79 -4.48 -7.84
N PRO A 98 17.05 -4.73 -7.47
CA PRO A 98 18.07 -3.68 -7.38
C PRO A 98 18.29 -2.94 -8.70
N LYS A 99 18.30 -3.67 -9.83
CA LYS A 99 18.42 -3.07 -11.17
C LYS A 99 17.23 -2.17 -11.52
N GLY A 100 16.01 -2.58 -11.14
CA GLY A 100 14.80 -1.81 -11.36
C GLY A 100 14.79 -0.51 -10.56
N LEU A 101 15.21 -0.55 -9.29
CA LEU A 101 15.36 0.64 -8.46
C LEU A 101 16.36 1.63 -9.06
N ASN A 102 17.53 1.13 -9.48
CA ASN A 102 18.54 1.97 -10.11
C ASN A 102 18.04 2.61 -11.41
N LEU A 103 17.19 1.90 -12.15
CA LEU A 103 16.54 2.42 -13.34
C LEU A 103 15.56 3.55 -13.00
N PHE A 104 14.72 3.36 -11.98
CA PHE A 104 13.68 4.33 -11.60
C PHE A 104 14.25 5.59 -10.94
N TRP A 105 15.37 5.49 -10.22
CA TRP A 105 16.08 6.64 -9.64
C TRP A 105 17.28 7.12 -10.46
N TYR A 106 17.43 6.66 -11.71
CA TYR A 106 18.59 7.00 -12.54
C TYR A 106 18.87 8.51 -12.65
N SER A 107 17.83 9.33 -12.82
CA SER A 107 17.96 10.78 -12.89
C SER A 107 18.06 11.49 -11.54
N ALA A 108 17.91 10.77 -10.43
CA ALA A 108 17.82 11.36 -9.09
C ALA A 108 19.18 11.82 -8.58
N THR A 109 19.20 13.03 -8.03
CA THR A 109 20.41 13.69 -7.55
C THR A 109 20.91 12.97 -6.30
N LYS A 110 22.22 12.67 -6.27
CA LYS A 110 22.92 11.99 -5.16
C LYS A 110 22.35 10.62 -4.79
N TYR A 111 21.61 9.97 -5.71
CA TYR A 111 21.11 8.63 -5.48
C TYR A 111 22.29 7.64 -5.33
N PRO A 112 22.40 6.90 -4.21
CA PRO A 112 23.58 6.09 -3.89
C PRO A 112 23.55 4.69 -4.50
N GLN A 113 22.62 4.42 -5.43
CA GLN A 113 22.23 3.06 -5.85
C GLN A 113 21.47 2.29 -4.76
N SER A 114 20.80 1.20 -5.14
CA SER A 114 19.99 0.39 -4.23
C SER A 114 20.84 -0.48 -3.30
N ILE A 115 22.09 -0.77 -3.69
CA ILE A 115 23.05 -1.57 -2.94
C ILE A 115 24.33 -0.73 -2.78
N PRO A 116 24.90 -0.59 -1.57
CA PRO A 116 24.48 -1.21 -0.31
C PRO A 116 23.17 -0.67 0.28
N VAL A 117 22.40 -1.54 0.93
CA VAL A 117 21.06 -1.20 1.44
C VAL A 117 21.06 -0.10 2.49
N THR A 118 22.10 -0.01 3.34
CA THR A 118 22.19 1.02 4.38
C THR A 118 22.24 2.43 3.80
N THR A 119 23.06 2.65 2.77
CA THR A 119 23.14 3.97 2.10
C THR A 119 21.85 4.29 1.36
N PHE A 120 21.20 3.29 0.77
CA PHE A 120 19.90 3.44 0.14
C PHE A 120 18.81 3.82 1.16
N LYS A 121 18.72 3.13 2.30
CA LYS A 121 17.83 3.46 3.41
C LYS A 121 18.02 4.90 3.87
N ASN A 122 19.26 5.32 4.11
CA ASN A 122 19.56 6.70 4.52
C ASN A 122 19.06 7.72 3.49
N TYR A 123 19.26 7.45 2.20
CA TYR A 123 18.78 8.31 1.12
C TYR A 123 17.25 8.37 1.07
N ILE A 124 16.56 7.23 1.20
CA ILE A 124 15.09 7.20 1.20
C ILE A 124 14.54 7.93 2.42
N THR A 125 15.06 7.67 3.62
CA THR A 125 14.65 8.35 4.86
C THR A 125 14.81 9.86 4.74
N TYR A 126 15.93 10.35 4.19
CA TYR A 126 16.18 11.77 4.01
C TYR A 126 15.16 12.45 3.07
N ASN A 127 14.72 11.75 2.03
CA ASN A 127 13.80 12.26 1.02
C ASN A 127 12.33 11.89 1.29
N GLN A 128 12.05 11.21 2.40
CA GLN A 128 10.70 10.79 2.74
C GLN A 128 9.89 11.96 3.31
N VAL A 129 8.68 12.11 2.80
CA VAL A 129 7.67 13.03 3.34
C VAL A 129 6.65 12.19 4.09
N ASN A 130 6.49 12.48 5.38
CA ASN A 130 5.47 11.82 6.19
C ASN A 130 4.08 12.36 5.83
N THR A 131 3.11 11.48 5.92
CA THR A 131 1.71 11.77 5.63
C THR A 131 1.07 12.39 6.86
N ASP A 132 0.38 13.52 6.68
CA ASP A 132 -0.43 14.12 7.75
C ASP A 132 -1.68 13.27 8.03
N TYR A 133 -2.30 12.74 6.98
CA TYR A 133 -3.44 11.84 7.04
C TYR A 133 -3.37 10.72 5.99
N TYR A 134 -3.33 9.46 6.43
CA TYR A 134 -3.37 8.30 5.54
C TYR A 134 -4.76 7.68 5.48
N TYR A 135 -5.47 7.95 4.39
CA TYR A 135 -6.74 7.28 4.09
C TYR A 135 -6.49 5.82 3.68
N ASN A 136 -7.14 4.90 4.41
CA ASN A 136 -7.21 3.48 4.07
C ASN A 136 -8.67 3.03 4.20
N ALA A 137 -9.23 2.50 3.11
CA ALA A 137 -10.62 2.05 3.02
C ALA A 137 -10.89 0.76 3.82
N THR A 138 -9.85 -0.05 4.05
CA THR A 138 -9.92 -1.29 4.84
C THR A 138 -8.87 -1.22 5.95
N PRO A 139 -9.03 -0.31 6.93
CA PRO A 139 -8.07 -0.14 8.00
C PRO A 139 -7.94 -1.45 8.79
N GLY A 140 -6.71 -1.87 9.04
CA GLY A 140 -6.42 -3.12 9.75
C GLY A 140 -6.41 -4.38 8.88
N SER A 141 -6.77 -4.31 7.61
CA SER A 141 -6.66 -5.44 6.69
C SER A 141 -5.39 -5.35 5.84
N ALA A 142 -4.64 -6.44 5.78
CA ALA A 142 -3.61 -6.66 4.79
C ALA A 142 -4.24 -7.07 3.44
N GLN A 143 -3.48 -6.98 2.35
CA GLN A 143 -3.93 -7.46 1.03
C GLN A 143 -4.37 -8.92 1.10
N ARG A 144 -3.62 -9.73 1.87
CA ARG A 144 -3.93 -11.14 2.09
C ARG A 144 -5.25 -11.31 2.86
N ASP A 145 -5.51 -10.47 3.87
CA ASP A 145 -6.77 -10.53 4.61
C ASP A 145 -7.95 -10.25 3.68
N ILE A 146 -7.86 -9.22 2.82
CA ILE A 146 -8.92 -8.91 1.85
C ILE A 146 -9.18 -10.11 0.91
N LYS A 147 -8.13 -10.70 0.34
CA LYS A 147 -8.24 -11.88 -0.53
C LYS A 147 -8.85 -13.07 0.21
N SER A 148 -8.44 -13.29 1.46
CA SER A 148 -8.99 -14.33 2.32
C SER A 148 -10.47 -14.09 2.63
N SER A 149 -10.87 -12.87 2.96
CA SER A 149 -12.28 -12.52 3.18
C SER A 149 -13.14 -12.76 1.94
N LEU A 150 -12.63 -12.47 0.74
CA LEU A 150 -13.33 -12.79 -0.52
C LEU A 150 -13.48 -14.30 -0.71
N ARG A 151 -12.45 -15.10 -0.42
CA ARG A 151 -12.55 -16.58 -0.45
C ARG A 151 -13.61 -17.10 0.52
N VAL A 152 -13.65 -16.56 1.74
CA VAL A 152 -14.66 -16.92 2.74
C VAL A 152 -16.06 -16.54 2.24
N TYR A 153 -16.21 -15.34 1.69
CA TYR A 153 -17.48 -14.87 1.13
C TYR A 153 -18.00 -15.80 0.02
N ASP A 154 -17.14 -16.20 -0.92
CA ASP A 154 -17.51 -17.11 -2.01
C ASP A 154 -17.96 -18.50 -1.48
N GLU A 155 -17.28 -19.02 -0.46
CA GLU A 155 -17.65 -20.30 0.17
C GLU A 155 -18.96 -20.20 0.96
N VAL A 156 -19.20 -19.09 1.68
CA VAL A 156 -20.49 -18.83 2.33
C VAL A 156 -21.61 -18.74 1.27
N ARG A 157 -21.37 -18.06 0.16
CA ARG A 157 -22.32 -17.99 -0.97
C ARG A 157 -22.59 -19.37 -1.57
N ARG A 158 -21.59 -20.25 -1.66
CA ARG A 158 -21.73 -21.63 -2.12
C ARG A 158 -22.55 -22.46 -1.14
N LEU A 159 -22.23 -22.39 0.15
CA LEU A 159 -22.96 -23.08 1.22
C LEU A 159 -24.43 -22.67 1.26
N ALA A 160 -24.73 -21.38 1.13
CA ALA A 160 -26.11 -20.88 1.07
C ALA A 160 -26.92 -21.50 -0.08
N LYS A 161 -26.30 -21.72 -1.26
CA LYS A 161 -26.96 -22.39 -2.38
C LYS A 161 -27.19 -23.87 -2.09
N LEU A 162 -26.21 -24.56 -1.51
CA LEU A 162 -26.32 -25.99 -1.19
C LEU A 162 -27.34 -26.26 -0.08
N HIS A 163 -27.39 -25.41 0.93
CA HIS A 163 -28.37 -25.48 2.02
C HIS A 163 -29.82 -25.43 1.50
N ALA A 164 -30.07 -24.71 0.40
CA ALA A 164 -31.40 -24.60 -0.17
C ALA A 164 -31.89 -25.90 -0.85
N SER A 165 -31.00 -26.84 -1.18
CA SER A 165 -31.32 -28.04 -1.96
C SER A 165 -30.90 -29.37 -1.33
N GLN A 166 -29.99 -29.36 -0.36
CA GLN A 166 -29.44 -30.58 0.26
C GLN A 166 -30.21 -30.99 1.53
N SER A 167 -30.15 -32.29 1.83
CA SER A 167 -30.53 -32.81 3.16
C SER A 167 -29.61 -32.26 4.24
N PRO A 168 -30.03 -32.25 5.53
CA PRO A 168 -29.16 -31.88 6.64
C PRO A 168 -27.85 -32.67 6.68
N GLU A 169 -27.90 -33.98 6.40
CA GLU A 169 -26.73 -34.87 6.44
C GLU A 169 -25.72 -34.54 5.33
N ASP A 170 -26.20 -34.23 4.12
CA ASP A 170 -25.33 -33.88 3.00
C ASP A 170 -24.81 -32.44 3.11
N PHE A 171 -25.61 -31.54 3.67
CA PHE A 171 -25.16 -30.19 4.00
C PHE A 171 -24.04 -30.22 5.05
N ALA A 172 -24.15 -31.07 6.08
CA ALA A 172 -23.10 -31.22 7.09
C ALA A 172 -21.76 -31.67 6.50
N LYS A 173 -21.77 -32.53 5.46
CA LYS A 173 -20.56 -32.90 4.70
C LYS A 173 -20.01 -31.69 3.93
N SER A 174 -20.87 -31.01 3.17
CA SER A 174 -20.50 -29.84 2.38
C SER A 174 -19.94 -28.69 3.22
N TYR A 175 -20.46 -28.52 4.45
CA TYR A 175 -19.97 -27.56 5.44
C TYR A 175 -18.57 -27.91 5.94
N ARG A 176 -18.32 -29.18 6.32
CA ARG A 176 -16.98 -29.62 6.72
C ARG A 176 -15.96 -29.41 5.61
N ASP A 177 -16.32 -29.74 4.37
CA ASP A 177 -15.45 -29.51 3.21
C ASP A 177 -15.17 -28.02 2.98
N ALA A 178 -16.17 -27.16 3.16
CA ALA A 178 -15.97 -25.71 3.07
C ALA A 178 -14.98 -25.22 4.13
N MET A 179 -15.16 -25.65 5.39
CA MET A 179 -14.26 -25.29 6.49
C MET A 179 -12.81 -25.72 6.21
N PHE A 180 -12.59 -26.91 5.63
CA PHE A 180 -11.25 -27.34 5.21
C PHE A 180 -10.66 -26.46 4.10
N ARG A 181 -11.47 -25.97 3.15
CA ARG A 181 -11.01 -25.11 2.05
C ARG A 181 -10.63 -23.69 2.47
N ILE A 182 -11.22 -23.19 3.56
CA ILE A 182 -11.02 -21.81 4.03
C ILE A 182 -10.26 -21.72 5.35
N GLN A 183 -9.76 -22.83 5.90
CA GLN A 183 -9.08 -22.85 7.20
C GLN A 183 -7.89 -21.87 7.28
N ASP A 184 -7.23 -21.59 6.16
CA ASP A 184 -6.11 -20.63 6.04
C ASP A 184 -6.57 -19.17 5.80
N ALA A 185 -7.87 -18.94 5.67
CA ALA A 185 -8.47 -17.67 5.29
C ALA A 185 -9.23 -16.96 6.44
N LEU A 186 -9.16 -17.50 7.67
CA LEU A 186 -9.86 -16.97 8.85
C LEU A 186 -8.96 -16.06 9.71
N GLY A 187 -8.04 -15.32 9.08
CA GLY A 187 -7.15 -14.39 9.76
C GLY A 187 -7.88 -13.17 10.33
N GLU A 188 -7.32 -12.57 11.38
CA GLU A 188 -7.93 -11.45 12.10
C GLU A 188 -7.50 -10.09 11.50
N PRO A 189 -8.43 -9.19 11.14
CA PRO A 189 -8.13 -7.78 10.86
C PRO A 189 -7.67 -7.04 12.13
N GLY A 190 -6.84 -6.00 11.98
CA GLY A 190 -6.45 -5.16 13.11
C GLY A 190 -5.01 -4.68 13.01
N ILE A 191 -4.28 -4.75 14.12
CA ILE A 191 -2.87 -4.33 14.17
C ILE A 191 -2.02 -5.38 13.45
N GLY A 192 -1.10 -4.94 12.59
CA GLY A 192 -0.14 -5.87 11.97
C GLY A 192 0.85 -6.40 12.99
N PRO A 193 1.57 -7.51 12.73
CA PRO A 193 2.68 -7.89 13.60
C PRO A 193 3.72 -6.73 13.58
N VAL A 194 3.85 -6.01 14.70
CA VAL A 194 4.66 -4.78 14.78
C VAL A 194 5.98 -5.02 15.47
N ALA A 195 7.02 -4.33 14.98
CA ALA A 195 8.26 -4.05 15.70
C ALA A 195 8.23 -2.70 16.47
N SER A 196 7.13 -1.94 16.44
CA SER A 196 7.03 -0.58 17.01
C SER A 196 5.61 -0.22 17.52
N LEU A 197 5.53 0.72 18.46
CA LEU A 197 4.30 1.30 19.04
C LEU A 197 3.53 2.24 18.08
N ASP A 198 4.08 2.55 16.91
CA ASP A 198 3.51 3.57 16.02
C ASP A 198 2.12 3.20 15.46
N THR A 199 1.85 1.91 15.26
CA THR A 199 0.53 1.44 14.81
C THR A 199 -0.53 1.63 15.90
N GLU A 200 -0.23 1.28 17.14
CA GLU A 200 -1.12 1.46 18.29
C GLU A 200 -1.42 2.95 18.50
N ARG A 201 -0.38 3.80 18.49
CA ARG A 201 -0.54 5.25 18.60
C ARG A 201 -1.35 5.83 17.43
N ALA A 202 -1.20 5.32 16.22
CA ALA A 202 -1.99 5.72 15.07
C ALA A 202 -3.48 5.42 15.28
N ASP A 203 -3.79 4.23 15.76
CA ASP A 203 -5.15 3.78 15.99
C ASP A 203 -5.82 4.57 17.12
N ILE A 204 -5.10 4.81 18.22
CA ILE A 204 -5.54 5.72 19.29
C ILE A 204 -5.89 7.09 18.74
N ASN A 205 -5.02 7.68 17.91
CA ASN A 205 -5.26 9.00 17.31
C ASN A 205 -6.48 9.00 16.35
N ARG A 206 -6.73 7.90 15.64
CA ARG A 206 -7.87 7.74 14.72
C ARG A 206 -9.19 7.49 15.47
N SER A 207 -9.14 6.94 16.68
CA SER A 207 -10.32 6.47 17.41
C SER A 207 -11.38 7.55 17.65
N ALA A 208 -10.98 8.80 17.90
CA ALA A 208 -11.92 9.92 18.08
C ALA A 208 -12.73 10.18 16.79
N TYR A 209 -12.05 10.31 15.65
CA TYR A 209 -12.71 10.48 14.35
C TYR A 209 -13.68 9.33 14.02
N VAL A 210 -13.27 8.08 14.27
CA VAL A 210 -14.14 6.91 14.00
C VAL A 210 -15.38 6.94 14.88
N LYS A 211 -15.26 7.29 16.17
CA LYS A 211 -16.39 7.40 17.09
C LYS A 211 -17.35 8.52 16.68
N ASP A 212 -16.84 9.60 16.12
CA ASP A 212 -17.68 10.72 15.65
C ASP A 212 -18.42 10.33 14.37
N ALA A 213 -17.74 9.74 13.40
CA ALA A 213 -18.35 9.24 12.17
C ALA A 213 -19.41 8.15 12.44
N GLN A 214 -19.16 7.25 13.40
CA GLN A 214 -20.13 6.23 13.79
C GLN A 214 -21.39 6.85 14.43
N ARG A 215 -21.23 7.87 15.28
CA ARG A 215 -22.35 8.59 15.89
C ARG A 215 -23.22 9.29 14.85
N GLU A 216 -22.61 9.91 13.86
CA GLU A 216 -23.31 10.53 12.73
C GLU A 216 -24.12 9.48 11.95
N PHE A 217 -23.49 8.37 11.55
CA PHE A 217 -24.16 7.28 10.84
C PHE A 217 -25.33 6.67 11.63
N ASP A 218 -25.15 6.47 12.94
CA ASP A 218 -26.20 5.92 13.80
C ASP A 218 -27.40 6.88 13.92
N SER A 219 -27.14 8.20 13.93
CA SER A 219 -28.19 9.23 13.96
C SER A 219 -29.00 9.28 12.66
N GLU A 220 -28.36 9.08 11.51
CA GLU A 220 -29.02 9.00 10.19
C GLU A 220 -29.89 7.74 10.07
N ARG A 221 -29.39 6.61 10.58
CA ARG A 221 -30.15 5.35 10.65
C ARG A 221 -31.42 5.46 11.50
N THR A 222 -31.34 6.17 12.62
CA THR A 222 -32.49 6.33 13.55
C THR A 222 -33.50 7.36 13.07
N SER A 223 -33.12 8.29 12.20
CA SER A 223 -34.04 9.30 11.63
C SER A 223 -34.73 8.87 10.33
N THR A 224 -34.34 7.72 9.76
CA THR A 224 -35.00 7.05 8.61
C THR A 224 -35.85 5.83 9.02
N SER A 225 -35.99 5.58 10.33
CA SER A 225 -36.86 4.57 10.94
C SER A 225 -38.15 5.20 11.47
#